data_AF-A0A2E8QNS7-F1
#
_entry.id   AF-A0A2E8QNS7-F1
#
_cell.length_a   1.000
_cell.length_b   1.000
_cell.length_c   1.000
_cell.angle_alpha   90.00
_cell.angle_beta   90.00
_cell.angle_gamma   90.00
#
_symmetry.space_group_name_H-M   'P 1'
#
loop_
_entity.id
_entity.type
_entity.pdbx_description
1 polymer ?
#
loop_
_entity_poly.entity_id
_entity_poly.type
_entity_poly.pdbx_seq_one_letter_code
_entity_poly.pdbx_strand_id
1 'polypeptide(L)'
;MVVGEEEHRPIVPSKRGVTYAKRKFKPTSSRKGEPEFFMDEGMKRLSTPWSVASIRAGQIDHLSLPAGVILDAAAGSGVQLIAFSKILKRPALGIELVEDVAKLCAANMQLNSDGEVQRSLDRVLVGDGSDADSAIASYWASLRDSGTRAHPPVAMLHLDPARPRDAQNHSLEEMEPDIKTVLKAWSSHLQNGPRGPAVLLDLSPRLDTVQRAMVDGILETTFPGASWTWEWLSRGGGRVDRLSVWLGSLSSDSSNRCIRIGRKNIIASIEGEVSGAVESSFSSVMEIPRGAYLTIVDPVLIESGLQNSWHDRAVGSGTGSSWVRLGGRRPMLIHTDELSEDEQVRGFVIATGKIVQHRLSAPELNTIDQVASSVAKMGISNITLRCSLDPDIHPTLQRRITRELKGAEGSKGFLVDLDVQRPTGTQKVYVVCKE
;
A
#
# COMPACT_ATOMS: atom_id res chain seq x y z
N MET A 1 42.33 -7.59 18.21
CA MET A 1 41.66 -6.40 18.79
C MET A 1 40.25 -6.81 19.10
N VAL A 2 39.84 -6.69 20.36
CA VAL A 2 38.51 -7.08 20.85
C VAL A 2 37.53 -6.05 20.28
N VAL A 3 36.62 -6.50 19.41
CA VAL A 3 35.46 -5.70 18.99
C VAL A 3 34.52 -5.72 20.20
N GLY A 4 34.36 -4.57 20.87
CA GLY A 4 33.34 -4.46 21.92
C GLY A 4 31.97 -4.69 21.30
N GLU A 5 31.19 -5.60 21.86
CA GLU A 5 29.78 -5.78 21.52
C GLU A 5 29.09 -4.41 21.63
N GLU A 6 28.55 -3.89 20.52
CA GLU A 6 27.74 -2.67 20.59
C GLU A 6 26.41 -3.00 21.29
N GLU A 7 26.38 -2.76 22.60
CA GLU A 7 25.22 -3.02 23.44
C GLU A 7 24.06 -2.07 23.07
N HIS A 8 22.86 -2.63 22.88
CA HIS A 8 21.65 -1.85 22.68
C HIS A 8 21.40 -0.91 23.86
N ARG A 9 21.18 0.37 23.59
CA ARG A 9 20.92 1.37 24.65
C ARG A 9 19.42 1.69 24.76
N PRO A 10 18.78 1.41 25.91
CA PRO A 10 17.35 1.63 26.06
C PRO A 10 17.00 3.10 26.34
N ILE A 11 15.91 3.56 25.72
CA ILE A 11 15.26 4.85 25.97
C ILE A 11 13.85 4.58 26.47
N VAL A 12 13.55 5.07 27.68
CA VAL A 12 12.19 5.05 28.23
C VAL A 12 11.41 6.25 27.69
N PRO A 13 10.25 6.05 27.01
CA PRO A 13 9.35 7.14 26.66
C PRO A 13 9.01 7.98 27.89
N SER A 14 9.26 9.29 27.83
CA SER A 14 9.16 10.15 29.02
C SER A 14 8.85 11.60 28.68
N LYS A 15 8.23 12.31 29.63
CA LYS A 15 7.95 13.76 29.50
C LYS A 15 9.21 14.58 29.22
N ARG A 16 10.35 14.17 29.80
CA ARG A 16 11.65 14.80 29.55
C ARG A 16 12.08 14.65 28.10
N GLY A 17 11.87 13.48 27.50
CA GLY A 17 12.10 13.24 26.06
C GLY A 17 11.23 14.13 25.18
N VAL A 18 9.95 14.31 25.52
CA VAL A 18 9.04 15.24 24.83
C VAL A 18 9.53 16.69 24.92
N THR A 19 9.96 17.13 26.11
CA THR A 19 10.52 18.49 26.27
C THR A 19 11.78 18.70 25.44
N TYR A 20 12.64 17.68 25.36
CA TYR A 20 13.81 17.71 24.48
C TYR A 20 13.42 17.82 23.01
N ALA A 21 12.51 16.97 22.53
CA ALA A 21 12.05 16.98 21.15
C ALA A 21 11.41 18.32 20.76
N LYS A 22 10.58 18.91 21.63
CA LYS A 22 9.96 20.24 21.42
C LYS A 22 10.96 21.38 21.21
N ARG A 23 12.17 21.27 21.76
CA ARG A 23 13.23 22.29 21.55
C ARG A 23 13.85 22.21 20.16
N LYS A 24 13.84 21.03 19.54
CA LYS A 24 14.41 20.80 18.20
C LYS A 24 13.35 20.88 17.10
N PHE A 25 12.17 20.33 17.33
CA PHE A 25 11.11 20.18 16.32
C PHE A 25 9.75 20.55 16.90
N LYS A 26 8.92 21.20 16.07
CA LYS A 26 7.50 21.41 16.37
C LYS A 26 6.74 20.12 16.03
N PRO A 27 5.90 19.57 16.93
CA PRO A 27 5.07 18.44 16.59
C PRO A 27 4.01 18.89 15.58
N THR A 28 3.79 18.09 14.56
CA THR A 28 2.82 18.40 13.50
C THR A 28 1.99 17.19 13.17
N SER A 29 0.73 17.43 12.82
CA SER A 29 -0.15 16.42 12.24
C SER A 29 -0.19 16.58 10.73
N SER A 30 -0.22 15.45 10.02
CA SER A 30 -0.36 15.45 8.57
C SER A 30 -1.75 15.94 8.13
N ARG A 31 -2.77 15.76 8.98
CA ARG A 31 -4.16 16.15 8.70
C ARG A 31 -4.91 16.52 9.97
N LYS A 32 -5.91 17.40 9.84
CA LYS A 32 -6.79 17.76 10.96
C LYS A 32 -7.46 16.51 11.56
N GLY A 33 -7.23 16.31 12.87
CA GLY A 33 -7.78 15.18 13.63
C GLY A 33 -6.90 13.93 13.67
N GLU A 34 -5.77 13.90 12.96
CA GLU A 34 -4.74 12.86 13.15
C GLU A 34 -3.78 13.28 14.28
N PRO A 35 -3.11 12.33 14.96
CA PRO A 35 -2.17 12.64 16.03
C PRO A 35 -0.96 13.45 15.52
N GLU A 36 -0.31 14.16 16.44
CA GLU A 36 0.89 14.93 16.15
C GLU A 36 2.15 14.10 16.38
N PHE A 37 3.16 14.34 15.55
CA PHE A 37 4.46 13.69 15.66
C PHE A 37 5.58 14.71 15.53
N PHE A 38 6.64 14.51 16.31
CA PHE A 38 7.94 15.11 16.09
C PHE A 38 8.61 14.38 14.92
N MET A 39 8.97 15.13 13.87
CA MET A 39 9.63 14.59 12.69
C MET A 39 10.64 15.58 12.16
N ASP A 40 11.82 15.09 11.81
CA ASP A 40 12.74 15.82 10.94
C ASP A 40 12.30 15.73 9.46
N GLU A 41 13.03 16.40 8.56
CA GLU A 41 12.71 16.40 7.13
C GLU A 41 12.86 15.02 6.46
N GLY A 42 13.77 14.16 6.95
CA GLY A 42 13.94 12.80 6.45
C GLY A 42 12.73 11.93 6.81
N MET A 43 12.33 11.96 8.08
CA MET A 43 11.16 11.25 8.60
C MET A 43 9.89 11.65 7.87
N LYS A 44 9.66 12.96 7.63
CA LYS A 44 8.45 13.41 6.92
C LYS A 44 8.33 12.83 5.52
N ARG A 45 9.45 12.58 4.84
CA ARG A 45 9.46 12.03 3.48
C ARG A 45 9.22 10.52 3.46
N LEU A 46 9.75 9.81 4.45
CA LEU A 46 9.78 8.34 4.47
C LEU A 46 8.66 7.71 5.31
N SER A 47 8.13 8.42 6.31
CA SER A 47 7.18 7.86 7.27
C SER A 47 5.86 7.46 6.61
N THR A 48 5.38 6.28 6.98
CA THR A 48 4.02 5.84 6.70
C THR A 48 3.00 6.82 7.30
N PRO A 49 2.06 7.39 6.52
CA PRO A 49 1.04 8.27 7.07
C PRO A 49 0.17 7.57 8.11
N TRP A 50 -0.22 8.30 9.16
CA TRP A 50 -1.06 7.77 10.25
C TRP A 50 -2.33 7.07 9.75
N SER A 51 -3.03 7.65 8.78
CA SER A 51 -4.25 7.05 8.22
C SER A 51 -4.02 5.67 7.62
N VAL A 52 -2.83 5.40 7.06
CA VAL A 52 -2.48 4.08 6.53
C VAL A 52 -2.13 3.13 7.68
N ALA A 53 -1.26 3.57 8.59
CA ALA A 53 -0.82 2.76 9.74
C ALA A 53 -2.01 2.34 10.62
N SER A 54 -2.95 3.24 10.89
CA SER A 54 -4.14 2.96 11.70
C SER A 54 -5.13 2.02 11.02
N ILE A 55 -5.37 2.16 9.71
CA ILE A 55 -6.19 1.20 8.97
C ILE A 55 -5.57 -0.20 9.04
N ARG A 56 -4.25 -0.32 8.88
CA ARG A 56 -3.55 -1.61 8.95
C ARG A 56 -3.61 -2.25 10.32
N ALA A 57 -3.33 -1.49 11.37
CA ALA A 57 -3.47 -1.99 12.74
C ALA A 57 -4.90 -2.45 13.05
N GLY A 58 -5.92 -1.78 12.50
CA GLY A 58 -7.32 -2.15 12.65
C GLY A 58 -7.76 -3.40 11.89
N GLN A 59 -6.94 -3.94 10.98
CA GLN A 59 -7.21 -5.21 10.29
C GLN A 59 -6.75 -6.42 11.09
N ILE A 60 -5.93 -6.24 12.12
CA ILE A 60 -5.39 -7.34 12.92
C ILE A 60 -6.41 -7.71 13.99
N ASP A 61 -6.80 -8.98 14.02
CA ASP A 61 -7.59 -9.52 15.12
C ASP A 61 -6.74 -9.60 16.40
N HIS A 62 -7.16 -8.90 17.44
CA HIS A 62 -6.48 -8.90 18.73
C HIS A 62 -6.43 -10.29 19.36
N LEU A 63 -7.42 -11.13 19.07
CA LEU A 63 -7.55 -12.48 19.61
C LEU A 63 -6.63 -13.48 18.89
N SER A 64 -6.16 -13.16 17.69
CA SER A 64 -5.19 -14.00 16.98
C SER A 64 -3.75 -13.81 17.48
N LEU A 65 -3.47 -12.70 18.16
CA LEU A 65 -2.13 -12.41 18.67
C LEU A 65 -1.84 -13.10 20.01
N PRO A 66 -0.69 -13.80 20.16
CA PRO A 66 -0.25 -14.33 21.46
C PRO A 66 0.06 -13.18 22.44
N ALA A 67 0.22 -13.48 23.74
CA ALA A 67 0.58 -12.48 24.73
C ALA A 67 1.99 -11.90 24.48
N GLY A 68 2.21 -10.61 24.80
CA GLY A 68 3.51 -9.96 24.63
C GLY A 68 3.45 -8.58 23.98
N VAL A 69 4.64 -8.06 23.64
CA VAL A 69 4.82 -6.73 23.05
C VAL A 69 4.77 -6.76 21.53
N ILE A 70 4.42 -5.62 20.94
CA ILE A 70 4.61 -5.37 19.51
C ILE A 70 6.02 -4.83 19.30
N LEU A 71 6.83 -5.54 18.53
CA LEU A 71 8.18 -5.14 18.16
C LEU A 71 8.18 -4.50 16.77
N ASP A 72 8.88 -3.39 16.61
CA ASP A 72 9.31 -2.86 15.31
C ASP A 72 10.84 -2.80 15.27
N ALA A 73 11.46 -3.66 14.46
CA ALA A 73 12.91 -3.78 14.37
C ALA A 73 13.57 -2.68 13.52
N ALA A 74 12.78 -1.80 12.90
CA ALA A 74 13.24 -0.64 12.14
C ALA A 74 12.26 0.54 12.34
N ALA A 75 12.12 0.97 13.59
CA ALA A 75 10.99 1.77 14.03
C ALA A 75 10.90 3.18 13.42
N GLY A 76 12.03 3.76 12.98
CA GLY A 76 12.06 5.09 12.38
C GLY A 76 11.38 6.13 13.27
N SER A 77 10.38 6.82 12.72
CA SER A 77 9.61 7.84 13.48
C SER A 77 8.66 7.27 14.53
N GLY A 78 8.41 5.96 14.53
CA GLY A 78 7.52 5.24 15.43
C GLY A 78 6.04 5.29 15.03
N VAL A 79 5.66 5.91 13.91
CA VAL A 79 4.24 6.09 13.54
C VAL A 79 3.49 4.76 13.41
N GLN A 80 4.09 3.77 12.74
CA GLN A 80 3.47 2.45 12.58
C GLN A 80 3.38 1.70 13.92
N LEU A 81 4.50 1.62 14.65
CA LEU A 81 4.56 1.02 15.98
C LEU A 81 3.53 1.62 16.95
N ILE A 82 3.38 2.94 16.96
CA ILE A 82 2.39 3.64 17.80
C ILE A 82 0.96 3.31 17.37
N ALA A 83 0.69 3.20 16.06
CA ALA A 83 -0.62 2.79 15.56
C ALA A 83 -0.95 1.36 16.00
N PHE A 84 -0.02 0.42 15.84
CA PHE A 84 -0.19 -0.97 16.30
C PHE A 84 -0.39 -1.02 17.82
N SER A 85 0.48 -0.39 18.61
CA SER A 85 0.36 -0.37 20.07
C SER A 85 -0.97 0.22 20.55
N LYS A 86 -1.38 1.36 19.99
CA LYS A 86 -2.59 2.06 20.38
C LYS A 86 -3.85 1.29 20.01
N ILE A 87 -3.91 0.76 18.79
CA ILE A 87 -5.10 0.05 18.31
C ILE A 87 -5.17 -1.32 18.94
N LEU A 88 -4.07 -2.07 18.96
CA LEU A 88 -4.01 -3.43 19.51
C LEU A 88 -4.02 -3.48 21.04
N LYS A 89 -3.86 -2.31 21.70
CA LYS A 89 -3.76 -2.16 23.16
C LYS A 89 -2.66 -3.05 23.73
N ARG A 90 -1.47 -2.92 23.16
CA ARG A 90 -0.29 -3.70 23.54
C ARG A 90 0.93 -2.79 23.73
N PRO A 91 1.84 -3.15 24.64
CA PRO A 91 3.08 -2.40 24.77
C PRO A 91 3.94 -2.52 23.52
N ALA A 92 4.80 -1.53 23.31
CA ALA A 92 5.62 -1.41 22.12
C ALA A 92 7.13 -1.41 22.43
N LEU A 93 7.88 -2.16 21.62
CA LEU A 93 9.33 -2.16 21.58
C LEU A 93 9.77 -1.67 20.20
N GLY A 94 10.40 -0.50 20.12
CA GLY A 94 11.00 -0.01 18.88
C GLY A 94 12.51 -0.19 18.90
N ILE A 95 13.11 -0.51 17.77
CA ILE A 95 14.57 -0.49 17.58
C ILE A 95 14.90 0.46 16.44
N GLU A 96 15.90 1.30 16.66
CA GLU A 96 16.33 2.30 15.69
C GLU A 96 17.85 2.50 15.79
N LEU A 97 18.52 2.42 14.65
CA LEU A 97 19.98 2.53 14.57
C LEU A 97 20.46 3.95 14.89
N VAL A 98 19.76 4.96 14.40
CA VAL A 98 20.16 6.37 14.55
C VAL A 98 19.62 6.94 15.87
N GLU A 99 20.52 7.20 16.82
CA GLU A 99 20.18 7.66 18.18
C GLU A 99 19.21 8.87 18.21
N ASP A 100 19.42 9.87 17.34
CA ASP A 100 18.56 11.04 17.28
C ASP A 100 17.15 10.72 16.77
N VAL A 101 17.02 9.74 15.86
CA VAL A 101 15.73 9.22 15.39
C VAL A 101 15.04 8.43 16.50
N ALA A 102 15.79 7.57 17.19
CA ALA A 102 15.30 6.78 18.33
C ALA A 102 14.75 7.68 19.46
N LYS A 103 15.44 8.78 19.77
CA LYS A 103 14.97 9.80 20.73
C LYS A 103 13.64 10.43 20.31
N LEU A 104 13.46 10.71 19.02
CA LEU A 104 12.20 11.24 18.49
C LEU A 104 11.09 10.18 18.51
N CYS A 105 11.40 8.94 18.16
CA CYS A 105 10.48 7.80 18.30
C CYS A 105 9.97 7.67 19.74
N ALA A 106 10.87 7.65 20.73
CA ALA A 106 10.49 7.57 22.15
C ALA A 106 9.67 8.79 22.62
N ALA A 107 9.99 9.99 22.14
CA ALA A 107 9.20 11.19 22.41
C ALA A 107 7.80 11.10 21.77
N ASN A 108 7.68 10.57 20.55
CA ASN A 108 6.42 10.34 19.86
C ASN A 108 5.55 9.31 20.58
N MET A 109 6.16 8.22 21.09
CA MET A 109 5.46 7.21 21.89
C MET A 109 4.87 7.83 23.15
N GLN A 110 5.64 8.67 23.86
CA GLN A 110 5.15 9.40 25.03
C GLN A 110 4.06 10.42 24.68
N LEU A 111 4.23 11.17 23.58
CA LEU A 111 3.28 12.19 23.14
C LEU A 111 1.91 11.57 22.80
N ASN A 112 1.93 10.38 22.20
CA ASN A 112 0.76 9.65 21.75
C ASN A 112 0.36 8.50 22.70
N SER A 113 0.81 8.59 23.95
CA SER A 113 0.41 7.67 25.01
C SER A 113 -0.91 8.12 25.63
N ASP A 114 -1.82 7.16 25.82
CA ASP A 114 -3.10 7.37 26.50
C ASP A 114 -2.97 7.20 28.03
N GLY A 115 -1.76 6.99 28.55
CA GLY A 115 -1.47 6.91 29.99
C GLY A 115 -1.77 5.57 30.67
N GLU A 116 -2.08 4.52 29.89
CA GLU A 116 -2.38 3.19 30.43
C GLU A 116 -1.18 2.50 31.09
N VAL A 117 -1.43 1.71 32.14
CA VAL A 117 -0.41 0.97 32.90
C VAL A 117 0.44 0.04 32.01
N GLN A 118 -0.16 -0.53 30.96
CA GLN A 118 0.54 -1.40 30.01
C GLN A 118 1.68 -0.70 29.25
N ARG A 119 1.64 0.64 29.13
CA ARG A 119 2.69 1.46 28.49
C ARG A 119 3.97 1.55 29.35
N SER A 120 3.97 1.09 30.61
CA SER A 120 5.18 1.03 31.44
C SER A 120 6.26 0.11 30.84
N LEU A 121 5.83 -0.82 29.98
CA LEU A 121 6.68 -1.74 29.25
C LEU A 121 7.24 -1.16 27.94
N ASP A 122 6.80 0.03 27.52
CA ASP A 122 7.22 0.63 26.26
C ASP A 122 8.70 1.01 26.29
N ARG A 123 9.46 0.66 25.26
CA ARG A 123 10.86 1.04 25.11
C ARG A 123 11.21 1.33 23.66
N VAL A 124 12.18 2.22 23.46
CA VAL A 124 12.91 2.33 22.20
C VAL A 124 14.37 2.00 22.47
N LEU A 125 14.97 1.12 21.69
CA LEU A 125 16.39 0.78 21.78
C LEU A 125 17.15 1.48 20.65
N VAL A 126 18.31 2.02 21.00
CA VAL A 126 19.30 2.48 20.03
C VAL A 126 20.23 1.31 19.71
N GLY A 127 20.24 0.85 18.47
CA GLY A 127 21.07 -0.27 18.03
C GLY A 127 20.60 -0.91 16.71
N ASP A 128 21.30 -1.94 16.26
CA ASP A 128 20.97 -2.71 15.06
C ASP A 128 19.84 -3.70 15.33
N GLY A 129 18.69 -3.51 14.66
CA GLY A 129 17.53 -4.39 14.76
C GLY A 129 17.77 -5.84 14.31
N SER A 130 18.91 -6.12 13.69
CA SER A 130 19.36 -7.46 13.31
C SER A 130 19.96 -8.26 14.48
N ASP A 131 20.36 -7.61 15.58
CA ASP A 131 20.93 -8.24 16.77
C ASP A 131 19.86 -8.43 17.86
N ALA A 132 19.03 -9.45 17.67
CA ALA A 132 17.87 -9.74 18.52
C ALA A 132 18.25 -10.10 19.97
N ASP A 133 19.35 -10.83 20.17
CA ASP A 133 19.77 -11.30 21.49
C ASP A 133 20.24 -10.13 22.37
N SER A 134 21.06 -9.24 21.82
CA SER A 134 21.46 -8.00 22.49
C SER A 134 20.24 -7.11 22.78
N ALA A 135 19.35 -6.94 21.79
CA ALA A 135 18.16 -6.12 21.93
C ALA A 135 17.23 -6.61 23.06
N ILE A 136 16.91 -7.90 23.10
CA ILE A 136 15.98 -8.45 24.10
C ILE A 136 16.60 -8.43 25.50
N ALA A 137 17.91 -8.67 25.61
CA ALA A 137 18.64 -8.59 26.87
C ALA A 137 18.60 -7.16 27.44
N SER A 138 18.91 -6.16 26.62
CA SER A 138 18.85 -4.74 27.00
C SER A 138 17.43 -4.28 27.33
N TYR A 139 16.43 -4.78 26.59
CA TYR A 139 15.03 -4.51 26.88
C TYR A 139 14.64 -5.00 28.28
N TRP A 140 14.89 -6.27 28.59
CA TRP A 140 14.57 -6.83 29.89
C TRP A 140 15.40 -6.22 31.03
N ALA A 141 16.67 -5.88 30.80
CA ALA A 141 17.47 -5.13 31.76
C ALA A 141 16.84 -3.78 32.09
N SER A 142 16.42 -3.02 31.07
CA SER A 142 15.72 -1.75 31.25
C SER A 142 14.39 -1.86 32.00
N LEU A 143 13.65 -2.96 31.78
CA LEU A 143 12.44 -3.23 32.56
C LEU A 143 12.77 -3.46 34.03
N ARG A 144 13.78 -4.30 34.32
CA ARG A 144 14.23 -4.57 35.70
C ARG A 144 14.68 -3.31 36.42
N ASP A 145 15.45 -2.45 35.75
CA ASP A 145 15.92 -1.17 36.32
C ASP A 145 14.75 -0.23 36.63
N SER A 146 13.66 -0.31 35.86
CA SER A 146 12.42 0.43 36.14
C SER A 146 11.50 -0.23 37.18
N GLY A 147 11.96 -1.29 37.84
CA GLY A 147 11.20 -2.03 38.85
C GLY A 147 10.25 -3.09 38.31
N THR A 148 10.25 -3.33 36.99
CA THR A 148 9.41 -4.34 36.34
C THR A 148 10.17 -5.66 36.24
N ARG A 149 9.69 -6.69 36.94
CA ARG A 149 10.29 -8.04 36.92
C ARG A 149 9.79 -8.94 35.78
N ALA A 150 8.85 -8.45 34.98
CA ALA A 150 8.34 -9.19 33.83
C ALA A 150 9.37 -9.22 32.71
N HIS A 151 9.48 -10.35 32.03
CA HIS A 151 10.20 -10.51 30.77
C HIS A 151 9.16 -10.78 29.68
N PRO A 152 8.42 -9.76 29.21
CA PRO A 152 7.37 -9.97 28.25
C PRO A 152 7.98 -10.46 26.94
N PRO A 153 7.38 -11.48 26.29
CA PRO A 153 7.86 -11.99 25.03
C PRO A 153 7.40 -11.10 23.87
N VAL A 154 7.86 -11.38 22.64
CA VAL A 154 7.42 -10.68 21.43
C VAL A 154 6.16 -11.35 20.88
N ALA A 155 5.04 -10.62 20.89
CA ALA A 155 3.77 -11.09 20.36
C ALA A 155 3.66 -10.92 18.84
N MET A 156 4.29 -9.89 18.30
CA MET A 156 4.26 -9.56 16.88
C MET A 156 5.54 -8.82 16.50
N LEU A 157 6.12 -9.18 15.37
CA LEU A 157 7.21 -8.45 14.72
C LEU A 157 6.67 -7.67 13.52
N HIS A 158 6.95 -6.38 13.50
CA HIS A 158 6.82 -5.51 12.34
C HIS A 158 8.21 -5.17 11.80
N LEU A 159 8.35 -5.12 10.48
CA LEU A 159 9.56 -4.69 9.81
C LEU A 159 9.20 -3.84 8.57
N ASP A 160 9.62 -2.58 8.55
CA ASP A 160 9.51 -1.65 7.41
C ASP A 160 10.91 -1.16 7.04
N PRO A 161 11.69 -1.98 6.30
CA PRO A 161 13.06 -1.66 5.98
C PRO A 161 13.11 -0.47 5.01
N ALA A 162 14.14 0.34 5.17
CA ALA A 162 14.43 1.46 4.31
C ALA A 162 14.64 0.98 2.87
N ARG A 163 14.03 1.70 1.94
CA ARG A 163 14.21 1.46 0.50
C ARG A 163 15.46 2.20 0.01
N PRO A 164 16.21 1.63 -0.94
CA PRO A 164 17.31 2.34 -1.56
C PRO A 164 16.83 3.57 -2.35
N ARG A 165 17.77 4.46 -2.69
CA ARG A 165 17.46 5.72 -3.36
C ARG A 165 16.80 5.53 -4.73
N ASP A 166 17.17 4.47 -5.46
CA ASP A 166 16.43 4.07 -6.65
C ASP A 166 15.18 3.27 -6.27
N ALA A 167 14.11 4.01 -5.99
CA ALA A 167 12.83 3.43 -5.64
C ALA A 167 12.12 2.75 -6.84
N GLN A 168 12.64 2.85 -8.07
CA GLN A 168 12.02 2.22 -9.24
C GLN A 168 12.65 0.85 -9.54
N ASN A 169 13.97 0.74 -9.44
CA ASN A 169 14.71 -0.50 -9.66
C ASN A 169 15.65 -0.76 -8.48
N HIS A 170 15.34 -1.76 -7.67
CA HIS A 170 16.25 -2.26 -6.65
C HIS A 170 16.07 -3.74 -6.41
N SER A 171 17.16 -4.37 -5.98
CA SER A 171 17.19 -5.72 -5.45
C SER A 171 16.64 -5.77 -4.02
N LEU A 172 16.32 -6.98 -3.55
CA LEU A 172 15.86 -7.20 -2.18
C LEU A 172 16.97 -6.90 -1.16
N GLU A 173 18.23 -7.15 -1.54
CA GLU A 173 19.43 -7.00 -0.72
C GLU A 173 19.78 -5.53 -0.43
N GLU A 174 19.26 -4.60 -1.23
CA GLU A 174 19.44 -3.16 -1.02
C GLU A 174 18.47 -2.57 0.03
N MET A 175 17.53 -3.37 0.56
CA MET A 175 16.63 -2.96 1.63
C MET A 175 17.31 -3.15 2.98
N GLU A 176 17.29 -2.12 3.83
CA GLU A 176 17.97 -2.12 5.13
C GLU A 176 17.01 -1.92 6.31
N PRO A 177 17.07 -2.74 7.37
CA PRO A 177 17.97 -3.89 7.54
C PRO A 177 17.59 -5.08 6.64
N ASP A 178 18.54 -5.98 6.41
CA ASP A 178 18.33 -7.19 5.60
C ASP A 178 17.22 -8.06 6.20
N ILE A 179 16.18 -8.32 5.41
CA ILE A 179 14.97 -9.02 5.84
C ILE A 179 15.30 -10.41 6.36
N LYS A 180 16.17 -11.15 5.67
CA LYS A 180 16.52 -12.52 6.05
C LYS A 180 17.24 -12.55 7.40
N THR A 181 18.18 -11.64 7.61
CA THR A 181 18.96 -11.54 8.84
C THR A 181 18.06 -11.21 10.03
N VAL A 182 17.20 -10.19 9.91
CA VAL A 182 16.26 -9.81 10.98
C VAL A 182 15.30 -10.95 11.29
N LEU A 183 14.67 -11.55 10.28
CA LEU A 183 13.71 -12.63 10.49
C LEU A 183 14.35 -13.84 11.19
N LYS A 184 15.56 -14.22 10.77
CA LYS A 184 16.30 -15.32 11.39
C LYS A 184 16.65 -15.01 12.84
N ALA A 185 17.16 -13.81 13.12
CA ALA A 185 17.54 -13.39 14.47
C ALA A 185 16.35 -13.37 15.44
N TRP A 186 15.19 -12.88 14.99
CA TRP A 186 14.00 -12.76 15.83
C TRP A 186 13.14 -14.03 15.92
N SER A 187 13.34 -15.01 15.04
CA SER A 187 12.51 -16.22 14.97
C SER A 187 12.35 -16.97 16.29
N SER A 188 13.42 -17.07 17.09
CA SER A 188 13.43 -17.75 18.39
C SER A 188 12.80 -16.94 19.53
N HIS A 189 12.57 -15.64 19.33
CA HIS A 189 12.02 -14.73 20.33
C HIS A 189 10.52 -14.47 20.14
N LEU A 190 9.95 -14.92 19.03
CA LEU A 190 8.54 -14.77 18.70
C LEU A 190 7.67 -15.82 19.38
N GLN A 191 6.54 -15.38 19.94
CA GLN A 191 5.49 -16.29 20.38
C GLN A 191 4.68 -16.80 19.20
N ASN A 192 4.28 -18.06 19.28
CA ASN A 192 3.34 -18.64 18.33
C ASN A 192 1.90 -18.37 18.78
N GLY A 193 1.10 -17.80 17.88
CA GLY A 193 -0.36 -17.78 18.01
C GLY A 193 -0.99 -18.98 17.29
N PRO A 194 -2.32 -18.95 17.04
CA PRO A 194 -3.08 -20.09 16.50
C PRO A 194 -2.58 -20.62 15.15
N ARG A 195 -1.97 -19.77 14.31
CA ARG A 195 -1.42 -20.15 12.99
C ARG A 195 0.09 -19.93 12.89
N GLY A 196 0.79 -19.92 14.02
CA GLY A 196 2.23 -19.64 14.08
C GLY A 196 2.54 -18.20 14.47
N PRO A 197 3.78 -17.73 14.26
CA PRO A 197 4.22 -16.42 14.73
C PRO A 197 3.47 -15.30 13.98
N ALA A 198 3.37 -14.12 14.59
CA ALA A 198 2.77 -12.95 13.95
C ALA A 198 3.88 -12.05 13.40
N VAL A 199 4.04 -12.02 12.08
CA VAL A 199 5.04 -11.18 11.42
C VAL A 199 4.39 -10.37 10.30
N LEU A 200 4.64 -9.06 10.30
CA LEU A 200 4.19 -8.14 9.27
C LEU A 200 5.39 -7.48 8.60
N LEU A 201 5.58 -7.78 7.31
CA LEU A 201 6.66 -7.22 6.51
C LEU A 201 6.12 -6.16 5.59
N ASP A 202 6.63 -4.93 5.71
CA ASP A 202 6.44 -3.88 4.74
C ASP A 202 7.51 -3.96 3.67
N LEU A 203 7.08 -4.11 2.42
CA LEU A 203 7.96 -4.31 1.30
C LEU A 203 7.75 -3.24 0.23
N SER A 204 8.72 -3.16 -0.66
CA SER A 204 8.63 -2.27 -1.80
C SER A 204 7.52 -2.74 -2.75
N PRO A 205 6.58 -1.86 -3.18
CA PRO A 205 5.59 -2.21 -4.20
C PRO A 205 6.20 -2.37 -5.60
N ARG A 206 7.53 -2.35 -5.72
CA ARG A 206 8.28 -2.57 -6.96
C ARG A 206 8.94 -3.93 -7.05
N LEU A 207 8.86 -4.74 -5.99
CA LEU A 207 9.41 -6.10 -6.04
C LEU A 207 8.74 -6.87 -7.18
N ASP A 208 9.54 -7.41 -8.08
CA ASP A 208 9.05 -8.25 -9.17
C ASP A 208 8.65 -9.66 -8.67
N THR A 209 8.16 -10.50 -9.58
CA THR A 209 7.75 -11.87 -9.25
C THR A 209 8.89 -12.73 -8.71
N VAL A 210 10.12 -12.53 -9.19
CA VAL A 210 11.30 -13.30 -8.77
C VAL A 210 11.70 -12.89 -7.35
N GLN A 211 11.72 -11.59 -7.06
CA GLN A 211 12.03 -11.06 -5.73
C GLN A 211 10.97 -11.46 -4.71
N ARG A 212 9.68 -11.46 -5.07
CA ARG A 212 8.63 -11.97 -4.18
C ARG A 212 8.81 -13.47 -3.88
N ALA A 213 9.17 -14.27 -4.88
CA ALA A 213 9.50 -15.68 -4.67
C ALA A 213 10.74 -15.89 -3.77
N MET A 214 11.73 -14.98 -3.81
CA MET A 214 12.85 -15.00 -2.85
C MET A 214 12.37 -14.73 -1.42
N VAL A 215 11.45 -13.79 -1.23
CA VAL A 215 10.82 -13.54 0.07
C VAL A 215 10.06 -14.78 0.54
N ASP A 216 9.26 -15.42 -0.31
CA ASP A 216 8.58 -16.67 0.01
C ASP A 216 9.59 -17.75 0.49
N GLY A 217 10.73 -17.88 -0.18
CA GLY A 217 11.79 -18.80 0.22
C GLY A 217 12.43 -18.47 1.58
N ILE A 218 12.60 -17.17 1.90
CA ILE A 218 13.07 -16.72 3.21
C ILE A 218 12.05 -17.08 4.30
N LEU A 219 10.76 -16.87 4.04
CA LEU A 219 9.69 -17.16 4.99
C LEU A 219 9.57 -18.65 5.25
N GLU A 220 9.56 -19.49 4.21
CA GLU A 220 9.50 -20.94 4.35
C GLU A 220 10.71 -21.50 5.13
N THR A 221 11.91 -20.96 4.88
CA THR A 221 13.12 -21.39 5.59
C THR A 221 13.13 -20.95 7.06
N THR A 222 12.56 -19.78 7.37
CA THR A 222 12.60 -19.21 8.72
C THR A 222 11.44 -19.70 9.58
N PHE A 223 10.25 -19.84 8.99
CA PHE A 223 9.00 -20.20 9.66
C PHE A 223 8.33 -21.38 8.93
N PRO A 224 8.95 -22.57 8.95
CA PRO A 224 8.46 -23.72 8.18
C PRO A 224 7.03 -24.08 8.56
N GLY A 225 6.16 -24.22 7.55
CA GLY A 225 4.74 -24.56 7.71
C GLY A 225 3.83 -23.42 8.20
N ALA A 226 4.34 -22.21 8.42
CA ALA A 226 3.50 -21.04 8.68
C ALA A 226 2.90 -20.52 7.37
N SER A 227 1.60 -20.23 7.33
CA SER A 227 0.98 -19.61 6.16
C SER A 227 1.27 -18.11 6.11
N TRP A 228 1.23 -17.52 4.91
CA TRP A 228 1.28 -16.07 4.76
C TRP A 228 0.36 -15.58 3.64
N THR A 229 -0.06 -14.32 3.78
CA THR A 229 -0.88 -13.62 2.78
C THR A 229 -0.11 -12.41 2.28
N TRP A 230 0.05 -12.32 0.96
CA TRP A 230 0.55 -11.14 0.30
C TRP A 230 -0.57 -10.09 0.18
N GLU A 231 -0.29 -8.85 0.56
CA GLU A 231 -1.24 -7.74 0.47
C GLU A 231 -0.71 -6.62 -0.43
N TRP A 232 -1.52 -6.24 -1.42
CA TRP A 232 -1.34 -5.05 -2.24
C TRP A 232 -2.34 -3.98 -1.82
N LEU A 233 -1.85 -2.78 -1.54
CA LEU A 233 -2.68 -1.66 -1.10
C LEU A 233 -2.56 -0.48 -2.07
N SER A 234 -3.72 0.06 -2.47
CA SER A 234 -3.84 1.27 -3.29
C SER A 234 -4.66 2.35 -2.59
N ARG A 235 -4.26 3.61 -2.79
CA ARG A 235 -5.02 4.81 -2.39
C ARG A 235 -5.83 5.41 -3.54
N GLY A 236 -6.00 4.68 -4.65
CA GLY A 236 -6.76 5.11 -5.82
C GLY A 236 -5.97 5.99 -6.81
N GLY A 237 -4.64 6.03 -6.70
CA GLY A 237 -3.76 6.83 -7.56
C GLY A 237 -3.42 6.20 -8.92
N GLY A 238 -4.03 5.07 -9.27
CA GLY A 238 -3.65 4.27 -10.44
C GLY A 238 -2.25 3.69 -10.30
N ARG A 239 -1.89 3.23 -9.09
CA ARG A 239 -0.66 2.51 -8.76
C ARG A 239 -0.85 1.77 -7.44
N VAL A 240 -0.08 0.71 -7.24
CA VAL A 240 0.12 0.11 -5.91
C VAL A 240 0.95 1.08 -5.05
N ASP A 241 0.48 1.38 -3.86
CA ASP A 241 1.15 2.26 -2.90
C ASP A 241 2.00 1.48 -1.90
N ARG A 242 1.56 0.26 -1.51
CA ARG A 242 2.28 -0.63 -0.58
C ARG A 242 2.12 -2.09 -0.99
N LEU A 243 3.17 -2.84 -0.69
CA LEU A 243 3.20 -4.30 -0.73
C LEU A 243 3.59 -4.77 0.67
N SER A 244 2.92 -5.79 1.19
CA SER A 244 3.26 -6.35 2.49
C SER A 244 2.99 -7.84 2.55
N VAL A 245 3.64 -8.53 3.50
CA VAL A 245 3.38 -9.93 3.81
C VAL A 245 2.89 -10.06 5.24
N TRP A 246 1.79 -10.78 5.41
CA TRP A 246 1.13 -11.05 6.68
C TRP A 246 1.30 -12.53 7.01
N LEU A 247 2.17 -12.86 7.95
CA LEU A 247 2.56 -14.23 8.26
C LEU A 247 1.90 -14.75 9.55
N GLY A 248 1.58 -16.05 9.50
CA GLY A 248 1.08 -16.88 10.58
C GLY A 248 -0.19 -16.33 11.19
N SER A 249 -0.14 -15.91 12.46
CA SER A 249 -1.34 -15.43 13.14
C SER A 249 -1.94 -14.15 12.53
N LEU A 250 -1.19 -13.45 11.65
CA LEU A 250 -1.67 -12.30 10.88
C LEU A 250 -2.23 -12.63 9.51
N SER A 251 -1.97 -13.83 8.96
CA SER A 251 -2.35 -14.16 7.58
C SER A 251 -3.87 -14.19 7.40
N SER A 252 -4.36 -14.47 6.22
CA SER A 252 -5.72 -14.98 6.03
C SER A 252 -5.66 -16.43 5.56
N ASP A 253 -6.80 -16.98 5.19
CA ASP A 253 -6.89 -18.32 4.59
C ASP A 253 -6.61 -18.27 3.08
N SER A 254 -6.36 -17.08 2.52
CA SER A 254 -6.05 -16.86 1.11
C SER A 254 -4.60 -16.43 0.92
N SER A 255 -4.00 -16.82 -0.21
CA SER A 255 -2.63 -16.44 -0.55
C SER A 255 -2.48 -14.94 -0.77
N ASN A 256 -3.49 -14.29 -1.36
CA ASN A 256 -3.41 -12.91 -1.81
C ASN A 256 -4.59 -12.08 -1.31
N ARG A 257 -4.30 -10.82 -1.03
CA ARG A 257 -5.25 -9.77 -0.69
C ARG A 257 -4.95 -8.50 -1.47
N CYS A 258 -5.98 -7.83 -1.95
CA CYS A 258 -5.87 -6.46 -2.42
C CYS A 258 -6.83 -5.56 -1.65
N ILE A 259 -6.37 -4.33 -1.38
CA ILE A 259 -7.14 -3.35 -0.62
C ILE A 259 -7.08 -2.01 -1.32
N ARG A 260 -8.24 -1.38 -1.46
CA ARG A 260 -8.33 0.04 -1.76
C ARG A 260 -8.72 0.80 -0.51
N ILE A 261 -7.91 1.77 -0.13
CA ILE A 261 -8.18 2.62 1.03
C ILE A 261 -8.55 4.03 0.60
N GLY A 262 -9.48 4.61 1.34
CA GLY A 262 -9.81 6.03 1.28
C GLY A 262 -8.94 6.84 2.24
N ARG A 263 -9.47 7.97 2.68
CA ARG A 263 -8.76 8.83 3.64
C ARG A 263 -8.75 8.27 5.06
N LYS A 264 -9.79 7.50 5.44
CA LYS A 264 -10.03 7.06 6.83
C LYS A 264 -10.51 5.61 6.95
N ASN A 265 -10.89 4.98 5.85
CA ASN A 265 -11.52 3.67 5.84
C ASN A 265 -11.01 2.85 4.66
N ILE A 266 -11.16 1.53 4.76
CA ILE A 266 -11.10 0.64 3.61
C ILE A 266 -12.33 0.92 2.74
N ILE A 267 -12.12 1.18 1.46
CA ILE A 267 -13.17 1.34 0.46
C ILE A 267 -13.58 -0.03 -0.06
N ALA A 268 -12.59 -0.89 -0.34
CA ALA A 268 -12.81 -2.21 -0.90
C ALA A 268 -11.68 -3.15 -0.50
N SER A 269 -11.99 -4.43 -0.34
CA SER A 269 -11.03 -5.50 -0.14
C SER A 269 -11.49 -6.77 -0.84
N ILE A 270 -10.55 -7.46 -1.47
CA ILE A 270 -10.74 -8.80 -2.01
C ILE A 270 -9.58 -9.66 -1.53
N GLU A 271 -9.90 -10.83 -1.05
CA GLU A 271 -8.97 -11.91 -0.77
C GLU A 271 -9.29 -13.10 -1.68
N GLY A 272 -8.27 -13.87 -2.03
CA GLY A 272 -8.42 -15.11 -2.76
C GLY A 272 -7.09 -15.63 -3.28
N GLU A 273 -7.19 -16.61 -4.16
CA GLU A 273 -6.04 -17.23 -4.81
C GLU A 273 -5.71 -16.52 -6.13
N VAL A 274 -4.44 -16.59 -6.52
CA VAL A 274 -3.98 -16.03 -7.78
C VAL A 274 -4.70 -16.72 -8.94
N SER A 275 -5.31 -15.89 -9.79
CA SER A 275 -5.94 -16.33 -11.02
C SER A 275 -5.32 -15.56 -12.20
N GLY A 276 -5.00 -16.25 -13.28
CA GLY A 276 -4.52 -15.60 -14.50
C GLY A 276 -5.69 -14.97 -15.27
N ALA A 277 -5.49 -13.77 -15.81
CA ALA A 277 -6.38 -13.21 -16.83
C ALA A 277 -5.64 -13.14 -18.16
N VAL A 278 -6.38 -13.27 -19.26
CA VAL A 278 -5.83 -13.16 -20.62
C VAL A 278 -6.28 -11.82 -21.20
N GLU A 279 -5.31 -11.05 -21.68
CA GLU A 279 -5.59 -9.83 -22.41
C GLU A 279 -6.06 -10.17 -23.84
N SER A 280 -7.21 -9.65 -24.20
CA SER A 280 -7.77 -9.73 -25.55
C SER A 280 -7.21 -8.60 -26.39
N SER A 281 -6.86 -8.93 -27.64
CA SER A 281 -6.39 -7.97 -28.63
C SER A 281 -7.42 -7.81 -29.75
N PHE A 282 -7.47 -6.60 -30.32
CA PHE A 282 -8.32 -6.30 -31.47
C PHE A 282 -7.50 -6.32 -32.74
N SER A 283 -7.99 -6.96 -33.80
CA SER A 283 -7.40 -6.93 -35.14
C SER A 283 -7.90 -5.75 -35.98
N SER A 284 -9.04 -5.17 -35.57
CA SER A 284 -9.68 -4.06 -36.26
C SER A 284 -10.41 -3.14 -35.29
N VAL A 285 -10.50 -1.85 -35.66
CA VAL A 285 -11.30 -0.86 -34.92
C VAL A 285 -12.78 -1.25 -34.87
N MET A 286 -13.26 -1.99 -35.88
CA MET A 286 -14.66 -2.43 -35.96
C MET A 286 -15.01 -3.52 -34.93
N GLU A 287 -14.01 -4.17 -34.34
CA GLU A 287 -14.23 -5.18 -33.29
C GLU A 287 -14.48 -4.53 -31.91
N ILE A 288 -14.15 -3.24 -31.75
CA ILE A 288 -14.42 -2.50 -30.51
C ILE A 288 -15.93 -2.19 -30.47
N PRO A 289 -16.69 -2.75 -29.52
CA PRO A 289 -18.15 -2.71 -29.56
C PRO A 289 -18.69 -1.35 -29.12
N ARG A 290 -19.31 -0.61 -30.05
CA ARG A 290 -20.06 0.62 -29.71
C ARG A 290 -21.30 0.26 -28.89
N GLY A 291 -21.56 1.02 -27.83
CA GLY A 291 -22.69 0.78 -26.92
C GLY A 291 -22.38 -0.14 -25.73
N ALA A 292 -21.32 -0.95 -25.82
CA ALA A 292 -20.78 -1.67 -24.67
C ALA A 292 -20.14 -0.72 -23.66
N TYR A 293 -19.91 -1.20 -22.45
CA TYR A 293 -19.23 -0.46 -21.40
C TYR A 293 -17.72 -0.73 -21.45
N LEU A 294 -16.94 0.32 -21.16
CA LEU A 294 -15.52 0.21 -20.86
C LEU A 294 -15.32 0.65 -19.42
N THR A 295 -14.67 -0.18 -18.62
CA THR A 295 -14.35 0.09 -17.22
C THR A 295 -12.85 0.11 -17.02
N ILE A 296 -12.36 1.17 -16.39
CA ILE A 296 -11.00 1.27 -15.85
C ILE A 296 -11.06 0.84 -14.39
N VAL A 297 -10.23 -0.13 -14.00
CA VAL A 297 -10.12 -0.59 -12.61
C VAL A 297 -8.80 -0.16 -11.96
N ASP A 298 -8.72 -0.25 -10.64
CA ASP A 298 -7.48 0.01 -9.91
C ASP A 298 -6.46 -1.11 -10.19
N PRO A 299 -5.19 -0.78 -10.52
CA PRO A 299 -4.17 -1.78 -10.85
C PRO A 299 -3.86 -2.75 -9.72
N VAL A 300 -4.23 -2.45 -8.48
CA VAL A 300 -4.07 -3.37 -7.35
C VAL A 300 -4.75 -4.73 -7.59
N LEU A 301 -5.83 -4.79 -8.39
CA LEU A 301 -6.49 -6.04 -8.75
C LEU A 301 -5.61 -6.93 -9.62
N ILE A 302 -4.92 -6.34 -10.60
CA ILE A 302 -4.09 -7.11 -11.53
C ILE A 302 -2.78 -7.50 -10.87
N GLU A 303 -2.15 -6.57 -10.16
CA GLU A 303 -0.86 -6.81 -9.49
C GLU A 303 -0.96 -7.87 -8.39
N SER A 304 -2.14 -8.02 -7.78
CA SER A 304 -2.43 -9.08 -6.80
C SER A 304 -2.93 -10.39 -7.42
N GLY A 305 -3.20 -10.45 -8.73
CA GLY A 305 -3.74 -11.65 -9.37
C GLY A 305 -5.22 -11.95 -9.02
N LEU A 306 -5.94 -10.99 -8.46
CA LEU A 306 -7.32 -11.14 -7.97
C LEU A 306 -8.37 -10.59 -8.95
N GLN A 307 -7.96 -10.29 -10.18
CA GLN A 307 -8.84 -9.70 -11.19
C GLN A 307 -10.00 -10.60 -11.62
N ASN A 308 -9.85 -11.93 -11.64
CA ASN A 308 -10.99 -12.82 -11.93
C ASN A 308 -11.92 -12.92 -10.72
N SER A 309 -11.36 -13.01 -9.51
CA SER A 309 -12.15 -12.96 -8.27
C SER A 309 -13.01 -11.69 -8.16
N TRP A 310 -12.51 -10.56 -8.67
CA TRP A 310 -13.29 -9.34 -8.83
C TRP A 310 -14.29 -9.44 -9.99
N HIS A 311 -13.85 -9.93 -11.16
CA HIS A 311 -14.68 -10.07 -12.36
C HIS A 311 -15.94 -10.90 -12.11
N ASP A 312 -15.81 -12.06 -11.44
CA ASP A 312 -16.91 -12.97 -11.11
C ASP A 312 -17.98 -12.31 -10.22
N ARG A 313 -17.60 -11.29 -9.43
CA ARG A 313 -18.52 -10.49 -8.61
C ARG A 313 -19.06 -9.27 -9.37
N ALA A 314 -18.27 -8.75 -10.30
CA ALA A 314 -18.54 -7.51 -11.00
C ALA A 314 -19.46 -7.69 -12.21
N VAL A 315 -19.33 -8.80 -12.92
CA VAL A 315 -19.99 -9.08 -14.19
C VAL A 315 -20.98 -10.22 -14.02
N GLY A 316 -22.22 -10.03 -14.49
CA GLY A 316 -23.26 -11.05 -14.42
C GLY A 316 -22.93 -12.31 -15.23
N SER A 317 -23.45 -13.45 -14.80
CA SER A 317 -23.30 -14.71 -15.54
C SER A 317 -23.91 -14.59 -16.93
N GLY A 318 -23.13 -14.89 -17.97
CA GLY A 318 -23.57 -14.81 -19.37
C GLY A 318 -23.35 -13.45 -20.04
N THR A 319 -22.90 -12.42 -19.30
CA THR A 319 -22.51 -11.13 -19.87
C THR A 319 -21.19 -11.27 -20.64
N GLY A 320 -21.18 -10.85 -21.91
CA GLY A 320 -19.96 -10.82 -22.71
C GLY A 320 -18.98 -9.80 -22.13
N SER A 321 -17.75 -10.22 -21.85
CA SER A 321 -16.71 -9.35 -21.28
C SER A 321 -15.31 -9.80 -21.68
N SER A 322 -14.35 -8.86 -21.71
CA SER A 322 -12.98 -9.14 -22.11
C SER A 322 -12.02 -8.09 -21.54
N TRP A 323 -10.94 -8.55 -20.91
CA TRP A 323 -9.84 -7.68 -20.49
C TRP A 323 -9.10 -7.19 -21.74
N VAL A 324 -9.02 -5.88 -21.94
CA VAL A 324 -8.36 -5.27 -23.11
C VAL A 324 -7.06 -4.58 -22.73
N ARG A 325 -6.77 -4.51 -21.43
CA ARG A 325 -5.50 -4.09 -20.86
C ARG A 325 -5.38 -4.65 -19.45
N LEU A 326 -4.33 -5.42 -19.17
CA LEU A 326 -3.99 -5.89 -17.83
C LEU A 326 -2.83 -5.08 -17.24
N GLY A 327 -1.95 -4.53 -18.07
CA GLY A 327 -0.76 -3.81 -17.61
C GLY A 327 -0.97 -2.33 -17.24
N GLY A 328 -0.03 -1.83 -16.44
CA GLY A 328 0.18 -0.40 -16.20
C GLY A 328 -0.85 0.24 -15.28
N ARG A 329 -1.04 1.56 -15.42
CA ARG A 329 -1.80 2.38 -14.46
C ARG A 329 -3.32 2.33 -14.63
N ARG A 330 -3.79 1.74 -15.74
CA ARG A 330 -5.20 1.77 -16.16
C ARG A 330 -5.58 0.43 -16.81
N PRO A 331 -5.64 -0.67 -16.06
CA PRO A 331 -6.23 -1.89 -16.58
C PRO A 331 -7.69 -1.64 -17.00
N MET A 332 -8.12 -2.28 -18.08
CA MET A 332 -9.39 -2.02 -18.72
C MET A 332 -10.13 -3.31 -19.06
N LEU A 333 -11.41 -3.32 -18.73
CA LEU A 333 -12.36 -4.36 -19.07
C LEU A 333 -13.44 -3.77 -19.99
N ILE A 334 -13.73 -4.43 -21.11
CA ILE A 334 -14.94 -4.17 -21.90
C ILE A 334 -15.98 -5.21 -21.51
N HIS A 335 -17.22 -4.78 -21.32
CA HIS A 335 -18.34 -5.65 -20.97
C HIS A 335 -19.67 -5.10 -21.52
N THR A 336 -20.67 -5.96 -21.66
CA THR A 336 -21.90 -5.65 -22.41
C THR A 336 -23.04 -5.11 -21.56
N ASP A 337 -23.06 -5.42 -20.26
CA ASP A 337 -24.11 -5.02 -19.31
C ASP A 337 -23.55 -4.05 -18.25
N GLU A 338 -24.36 -3.62 -17.28
CA GLU A 338 -23.84 -2.82 -16.17
C GLU A 338 -23.10 -3.69 -15.14
N LEU A 339 -22.03 -3.16 -14.56
CA LEU A 339 -21.37 -3.84 -13.44
C LEU A 339 -22.26 -3.83 -12.20
N SER A 340 -22.08 -4.83 -11.34
CA SER A 340 -22.68 -4.92 -10.01
C SER A 340 -22.54 -3.63 -9.21
N GLU A 341 -23.60 -3.29 -8.46
CA GLU A 341 -23.63 -2.15 -7.52
C GLU A 341 -23.03 -2.48 -6.14
N ASP A 342 -22.49 -3.68 -5.96
CA ASP A 342 -21.76 -4.05 -4.74
C ASP A 342 -20.64 -3.04 -4.45
N GLU A 343 -20.62 -2.48 -3.23
CA GLU A 343 -19.63 -1.50 -2.81
C GLU A 343 -18.20 -2.04 -2.90
N GLN A 344 -17.98 -3.34 -2.67
CA GLN A 344 -16.67 -3.99 -2.83
C GLN A 344 -16.25 -4.05 -4.30
N VAL A 345 -17.19 -4.20 -5.23
CA VAL A 345 -16.92 -4.15 -6.67
C VAL A 345 -16.65 -2.71 -7.11
N ARG A 346 -17.62 -1.82 -6.84
CA ARG A 346 -17.57 -0.39 -7.19
C ARG A 346 -16.35 0.28 -6.59
N GLY A 347 -15.94 -0.17 -5.42
CA GLY A 347 -14.77 0.30 -4.73
C GLY A 347 -13.47 0.09 -5.49
N PHE A 348 -13.33 -0.82 -6.46
CA PHE A 348 -12.15 -0.90 -7.34
C PHE A 348 -12.30 -0.20 -8.69
N VAL A 349 -13.50 0.29 -9.02
CA VAL A 349 -13.74 1.01 -10.28
C VAL A 349 -13.15 2.42 -10.21
N ILE A 350 -12.41 2.82 -11.25
CA ILE A 350 -11.84 4.17 -11.41
C ILE A 350 -12.73 5.02 -12.30
N ALA A 351 -13.22 4.43 -13.40
CA ALA A 351 -14.16 5.05 -14.33
C ALA A 351 -14.91 3.94 -15.08
N THR A 352 -16.17 4.17 -15.42
CA THR A 352 -16.97 3.24 -16.23
C THR A 352 -17.93 4.04 -17.10
N GLY A 353 -18.10 3.65 -18.36
CA GLY A 353 -19.00 4.36 -19.26
C GLY A 353 -19.21 3.64 -20.60
N LYS A 354 -20.30 3.97 -21.29
CA LYS A 354 -20.64 3.40 -22.59
C LYS A 354 -19.74 3.96 -23.69
N ILE A 355 -19.23 3.10 -24.55
CA ILE A 355 -18.45 3.46 -25.73
C ILE A 355 -19.37 4.16 -26.74
N VAL A 356 -19.20 5.47 -26.92
CA VAL A 356 -20.06 6.29 -27.79
C VAL A 356 -19.37 6.73 -29.08
N GLN A 357 -18.04 6.76 -29.11
CA GLN A 357 -17.29 7.21 -30.29
C GLN A 357 -15.88 6.60 -30.35
N HIS A 358 -15.44 6.25 -31.56
CA HIS A 358 -14.06 5.89 -31.89
C HIS A 358 -13.35 7.05 -32.62
N ARG A 359 -12.04 7.18 -32.41
CA ARG A 359 -11.18 8.16 -33.06
C ARG A 359 -9.85 7.51 -33.44
N LEU A 360 -9.34 7.84 -34.62
CA LEU A 360 -8.08 7.28 -35.14
C LEU A 360 -6.85 8.14 -34.83
N SER A 361 -7.05 9.33 -34.26
CA SER A 361 -5.99 10.27 -33.91
C SER A 361 -6.05 10.66 -32.44
N ALA A 362 -4.87 10.93 -31.89
CA ALA A 362 -4.72 11.42 -30.53
C ALA A 362 -5.36 12.81 -30.36
N PRO A 363 -5.80 13.18 -29.16
CA PRO A 363 -6.10 14.57 -28.86
C PRO A 363 -4.81 15.41 -28.91
N GLU A 364 -4.76 16.40 -29.80
CA GLU A 364 -3.62 17.30 -29.98
C GLU A 364 -4.06 18.77 -29.83
N LEU A 365 -3.12 19.68 -29.56
CA LEU A 365 -3.44 21.09 -29.29
C LEU A 365 -4.17 21.79 -30.45
N ASN A 366 -3.87 21.40 -31.69
CA ASN A 366 -4.49 21.91 -32.91
C ASN A 366 -5.86 21.29 -33.21
N THR A 367 -6.20 20.12 -32.65
CA THR A 367 -7.43 19.38 -32.94
C THR A 367 -8.38 19.27 -31.75
N ILE A 368 -7.96 19.68 -30.55
CA ILE A 368 -8.71 19.49 -29.31
C ILE A 368 -10.10 20.18 -29.33
N ASP A 369 -10.25 21.29 -30.03
CA ASP A 369 -11.54 21.99 -30.16
C ASP A 369 -12.52 21.16 -31.01
N GLN A 370 -12.02 20.44 -32.03
CA GLN A 370 -12.81 19.49 -32.82
C GLN A 370 -13.18 18.26 -31.99
N VAL A 371 -12.28 17.79 -31.11
CA VAL A 371 -12.58 16.73 -30.15
C VAL A 371 -13.72 17.19 -29.22
N ALA A 372 -13.62 18.39 -28.65
CA ALA A 372 -14.65 18.96 -27.77
C ALA A 372 -16.02 19.05 -28.47
N SER A 373 -16.09 19.62 -29.67
CA SER A 373 -17.33 19.72 -30.44
C SER A 373 -17.95 18.34 -30.73
N SER A 374 -17.13 17.36 -31.09
CA SER A 374 -17.60 16.00 -31.35
C SER A 374 -18.12 15.31 -30.09
N VAL A 375 -17.45 15.50 -28.96
CA VAL A 375 -17.82 14.94 -27.66
C VAL A 375 -19.12 15.58 -27.14
N ALA A 376 -19.28 16.89 -27.28
CA ALA A 376 -20.50 17.61 -26.92
C ALA A 376 -21.73 17.10 -27.69
N LYS A 377 -21.58 16.77 -28.98
CA LYS A 377 -22.64 16.16 -29.80
C LYS A 377 -23.10 14.78 -29.29
N MET A 378 -22.26 14.09 -28.50
CA MET A 378 -22.62 12.83 -27.84
C MET A 378 -23.28 13.06 -26.47
N GLY A 379 -23.55 14.32 -26.11
CA GLY A 379 -24.15 14.71 -24.83
C GLY A 379 -23.18 14.51 -23.66
N ILE A 380 -21.90 14.84 -23.85
CA ILE A 380 -20.88 14.86 -22.81
C ILE A 380 -20.47 16.32 -22.55
N SER A 381 -20.65 16.78 -21.32
CA SER A 381 -20.37 18.15 -20.87
C SER A 381 -18.98 18.32 -20.24
N ASN A 382 -18.33 17.21 -19.88
CA ASN A 382 -16.99 17.21 -19.31
C ASN A 382 -16.30 15.88 -19.62
N ILE A 383 -15.04 15.92 -20.04
CA ILE A 383 -14.27 14.72 -20.39
C ILE A 383 -12.91 14.68 -19.71
N THR A 384 -12.55 13.51 -19.16
CA THR A 384 -11.22 13.27 -18.61
C THR A 384 -10.35 12.51 -19.62
N LEU A 385 -9.16 13.05 -19.94
CA LEU A 385 -8.19 12.39 -20.81
C LEU A 385 -7.42 11.32 -20.02
N ARG A 386 -7.80 10.05 -20.22
CA ARG A 386 -7.22 8.86 -19.59
C ARG A 386 -6.31 8.07 -20.54
N CYS A 387 -5.98 8.64 -21.70
CA CYS A 387 -5.09 8.03 -22.68
C CYS A 387 -3.60 8.30 -22.39
N SER A 388 -2.74 7.53 -23.06
CA SER A 388 -1.30 7.73 -23.09
C SER A 388 -0.96 9.00 -23.89
N LEU A 389 -0.59 10.07 -23.18
CA LEU A 389 -0.17 11.36 -23.73
C LEU A 389 1.15 11.79 -23.09
N ASP A 390 1.87 12.68 -23.76
CA ASP A 390 3.05 13.35 -23.20
C ASP A 390 2.69 14.04 -21.86
N PRO A 391 3.37 13.70 -20.75
CA PRO A 391 3.12 14.30 -19.44
C PRO A 391 3.22 15.83 -19.43
N ASP A 392 4.06 16.42 -20.27
CA ASP A 392 4.27 17.88 -20.29
C ASP A 392 3.09 18.60 -20.96
N ILE A 393 2.45 17.94 -21.94
CA ILE A 393 1.34 18.52 -22.72
C ILE A 393 -0.03 18.14 -22.13
N HIS A 394 -0.13 17.00 -21.45
CA HIS A 394 -1.39 16.47 -20.90
C HIS A 394 -2.20 17.48 -20.07
N PRO A 395 -1.63 18.23 -19.10
CA PRO A 395 -2.38 19.22 -18.32
C PRO A 395 -2.98 20.33 -19.18
N THR A 396 -2.26 20.74 -20.23
CA THR A 396 -2.69 21.80 -21.14
C THR A 396 -3.86 21.33 -22.01
N LEU A 397 -3.78 20.11 -22.56
CA LEU A 397 -4.88 19.50 -23.32
C LEU A 397 -6.13 19.32 -22.46
N GLN A 398 -5.97 18.81 -21.22
CA GLN A 398 -7.07 18.63 -20.28
C GLN A 398 -7.75 19.97 -19.95
N ARG A 399 -6.99 21.04 -19.68
CA ARG A 399 -7.56 22.38 -19.42
C ARG A 399 -8.30 22.93 -20.63
N ARG A 400 -7.73 22.79 -21.83
CA ARG A 400 -8.33 23.32 -23.06
C ARG A 400 -9.65 22.62 -23.35
N ILE A 401 -9.70 21.30 -23.37
CA ILE A 401 -10.97 20.59 -23.63
C ILE A 401 -12.03 20.88 -22.55
N THR A 402 -11.64 21.02 -21.29
CA THR A 402 -12.55 21.41 -20.20
C THR A 402 -13.14 22.80 -20.43
N ARG A 403 -12.34 23.73 -20.95
CA ARG A 403 -12.81 25.09 -21.29
C ARG A 403 -13.74 25.07 -22.49
N GLU A 404 -13.41 24.34 -23.55
CA GLU A 404 -14.23 24.27 -24.76
C GLU A 404 -15.60 23.60 -24.51
N LEU A 405 -15.67 22.65 -23.57
CA LEU A 405 -16.93 22.02 -23.16
C LEU A 405 -17.73 22.84 -22.13
N LYS A 406 -17.21 23.97 -21.65
CA LYS A 406 -17.88 24.78 -20.63
C LYS A 406 -19.21 25.32 -21.18
N GLY A 407 -20.30 24.98 -20.51
CA GLY A 407 -21.65 25.39 -20.92
C GLY A 407 -22.36 24.39 -21.84
N ALA A 408 -21.71 23.29 -22.23
CA ALA A 408 -22.39 22.16 -22.85
C ALA A 408 -23.26 21.41 -21.82
N GLU A 409 -24.43 20.95 -22.24
CA GLU A 409 -25.28 20.06 -21.45
C GLU A 409 -24.92 18.60 -21.71
N GLY A 410 -24.95 17.76 -20.67
CA GLY A 410 -24.63 16.34 -20.81
C GLY A 410 -24.01 15.71 -19.57
N SER A 411 -23.70 14.42 -19.66
CA SER A 411 -23.02 13.67 -18.59
C SER A 411 -21.50 13.83 -18.69
N LYS A 412 -20.79 13.24 -17.72
CA LYS A 412 -19.34 13.15 -17.76
C LYS A 412 -18.91 12.07 -18.76
N GLY A 413 -17.65 12.10 -19.14
CA GLY A 413 -17.05 11.08 -19.95
C GLY A 413 -15.55 10.99 -19.74
N PHE A 414 -14.94 10.02 -20.41
CA PHE A 414 -13.50 9.87 -20.43
C PHE A 414 -13.03 9.33 -21.77
N LEU A 415 -11.78 9.64 -22.11
CA LEU A 415 -11.14 9.22 -23.35
C LEU A 415 -9.96 8.32 -23.03
N VAL A 416 -9.94 7.11 -23.56
CA VAL A 416 -8.85 6.13 -23.42
C VAL A 416 -8.21 5.82 -24.76
N ASP A 417 -6.98 5.34 -24.75
CA ASP A 417 -6.34 4.69 -25.90
C ASP A 417 -6.43 3.17 -25.75
N LEU A 418 -6.73 2.46 -26.83
CA LEU A 418 -6.67 1.01 -26.99
C LEU A 418 -5.69 0.68 -28.11
N ASP A 419 -5.08 -0.49 -28.01
CA ASP A 419 -4.13 -0.98 -29.00
C ASP A 419 -4.85 -1.95 -29.95
N VAL A 420 -4.71 -1.71 -31.26
CA VAL A 420 -5.26 -2.56 -32.33
C VAL A 420 -4.10 -3.13 -33.13
N GLN A 421 -4.02 -4.45 -33.19
CA GLN A 421 -2.99 -5.17 -33.91
C GLN A 421 -3.29 -5.17 -35.41
N ARG A 422 -2.38 -4.62 -36.22
CA ARG A 422 -2.43 -4.69 -37.68
C ARG A 422 -1.22 -5.46 -38.21
N PRO A 423 -1.27 -5.96 -39.46
CA PRO A 423 -0.10 -6.56 -40.11
C PRO A 423 1.12 -5.64 -40.14
N THR A 424 0.91 -4.32 -40.14
CA THR A 424 1.95 -3.28 -40.17
C THR A 424 2.45 -2.88 -38.77
N GLY A 425 1.96 -3.51 -37.71
CA GLY A 425 2.26 -3.18 -36.32
C GLY A 425 1.04 -2.70 -35.52
N THR A 426 1.26 -2.42 -34.23
CA THR A 426 0.20 -1.97 -33.32
C THR A 426 -0.17 -0.51 -33.58
N GLN A 427 -1.45 -0.23 -33.79
CA GLN A 427 -1.99 1.12 -33.94
C GLN A 427 -2.82 1.50 -32.71
N LYS A 428 -2.63 2.72 -32.20
CA LYS A 428 -3.50 3.28 -31.15
C LYS A 428 -4.80 3.80 -31.73
N VAL A 429 -5.90 3.44 -31.07
CA VAL A 429 -7.25 3.96 -31.30
C VAL A 429 -7.73 4.61 -30.03
N TYR A 430 -8.44 5.72 -30.16
CA TYR A 430 -8.95 6.47 -29.02
C TYR A 430 -10.46 6.29 -28.92
N VAL A 431 -10.93 5.98 -27.72
CA VAL A 431 -12.33 5.65 -27.46
C VAL A 431 -12.89 6.65 -26.45
N VAL A 432 -14.03 7.25 -26.81
CA VAL A 432 -14.79 8.14 -25.94
C VAL A 432 -15.87 7.33 -25.25
N CYS A 433 -15.85 7.35 -23.92
CA CYS A 433 -16.82 6.70 -23.06
C CYS A 433 -17.69 7.76 -22.38
N LYS A 434 -19.00 7.56 -22.38
CA LYS A 434 -20.00 8.39 -21.69
C LYS A 434 -20.37 7.72 -20.37
N GLU A 435 -20.12 8.40 -19.26
CA GLU A 435 -20.51 7.94 -17.90
C GLU A 435 -22.02 8.05 -17.69
#